data_AF-A0A1G2NA55-F1
#
_entry.id   AF-A0A1G2NA55-F1
#
_cell.length_a   1.000
_cell.length_b   1.000
_cell.length_c   1.000
_cell.angle_alpha   90.00
_cell.angle_beta   90.00
_cell.angle_gamma   90.00
#
_symmetry.space_group_name_H-M   'P 1'
#
loop_
_entity.id
_entity.type
_entity.pdbx_description
1 polymer ?
#
loop_
_entity_poly.entity_id
_entity_poly.type
_entity_poly.pdbx_seq_one_letter_code
_entity_poly.pdbx_strand_id
1 'polypeptide(L)'
;MLKNIFKHSTYFIIALGLVVGASSLYAVWQGPTALPPNPNVAAPINVGDLEQTKAGKIKALDFCLTDGSRCLSVATNGPAPKMYILNDGVQTVNDVCINDVDIRDYCGDENGCTVRFYMNHKTVTNDEVRFYESAVYLEDPSFSSRNSATVYGNSMGYDVGYTFVLSDTNQEVVTAPRNSWASVLDYANSRCGGTGATYNDPYKVTLHTDSFIRTKIVFYDDGVNNVPPVVAGRNSP
;
A
#
# COMPACT_ATOMS: atom_id res chain seq x y z
N MET A 1 -16.75 28.47 94.76
CA MET A 1 -17.84 27.94 93.91
C MET A 1 -17.96 28.63 92.55
N LEU A 2 -17.88 29.97 92.42
CA LEU A 2 -18.01 30.68 91.12
C LEU A 2 -17.00 30.24 90.03
N LYS A 3 -15.73 29.97 90.36
CA LYS A 3 -14.69 29.57 89.37
C LYS A 3 -15.01 28.27 88.61
N ASN A 4 -15.74 27.34 89.22
CA ASN A 4 -16.13 26.10 88.56
C ASN A 4 -17.31 26.32 87.60
N ILE A 5 -18.24 27.21 87.94
CA ILE A 5 -19.39 27.52 87.09
C ILE A 5 -18.94 28.18 85.78
N PHE A 6 -18.02 29.16 85.83
CA PHE A 6 -17.49 29.79 84.62
C PHE A 6 -16.73 28.82 83.71
N LYS A 7 -15.97 27.87 84.27
CA LYS A 7 -15.29 26.82 83.47
C LYS A 7 -16.29 25.91 82.76
N HIS A 8 -17.35 25.48 83.44
CA HIS A 8 -18.36 24.59 82.84
C HIS A 8 -19.20 25.31 81.78
N SER A 9 -19.52 26.60 81.98
CA SER A 9 -20.21 27.38 80.94
C SER A 9 -19.36 27.58 79.69
N THR A 10 -18.04 27.78 79.83
CA THR A 10 -17.14 27.91 78.66
C THR A 10 -17.07 26.62 77.86
N TYR A 11 -16.93 25.45 78.52
CA TYR A 11 -16.93 24.17 77.82
C TYR A 11 -18.25 23.89 77.11
N PHE A 12 -19.37 24.25 77.74
CA PHE A 12 -20.69 24.08 77.13
C PHE A 12 -20.86 24.93 75.87
N ILE A 13 -20.43 26.20 75.90
CA ILE A 13 -20.51 27.09 74.73
C ILE A 13 -19.62 26.60 73.58
N ILE A 14 -18.41 26.11 73.88
CA ILE A 14 -17.50 25.56 72.87
C ILE A 14 -18.10 24.29 72.24
N ALA A 15 -18.63 23.38 73.06
CA ALA A 15 -19.27 22.16 72.58
C ALA A 15 -20.48 22.46 71.69
N LEU A 16 -21.32 23.43 72.10
CA LEU A 16 -22.48 23.86 71.32
C LEU A 16 -22.05 24.48 69.98
N GLY A 17 -21.01 25.32 69.98
CA GLY A 17 -20.46 25.90 68.75
C GLY A 17 -19.93 24.86 67.77
N LEU A 18 -19.27 23.82 68.27
CA LEU A 18 -18.76 22.71 67.44
C LEU A 18 -19.89 21.88 66.82
N VAL A 19 -20.95 21.58 67.58
CA VAL A 19 -22.10 20.80 67.08
C VAL A 19 -22.88 21.58 66.02
N VAL A 20 -23.10 22.88 66.24
CA VAL A 20 -23.78 23.74 65.26
C VAL A 20 -22.91 23.97 64.03
N GLY A 21 -21.59 24.14 64.21
CA GLY A 21 -20.64 24.28 63.09
C GLY A 21 -20.57 23.02 62.22
N ALA A 22 -20.44 21.84 62.82
CA ALA A 22 -20.32 20.58 62.09
C ALA A 22 -21.59 20.23 61.28
N SER A 23 -22.77 20.52 61.83
CA SER A 23 -24.04 20.28 61.13
C SER A 23 -24.25 21.21 59.93
N SER A 24 -23.74 22.45 59.98
CA SER A 24 -23.81 23.38 58.85
C SER A 24 -22.94 22.97 57.65
N LEU A 25 -21.78 22.34 57.89
CA LEU A 25 -20.87 21.88 56.84
C LEU A 25 -21.44 20.67 56.07
N TYR A 26 -22.15 19.79 56.76
CA TYR A 26 -22.75 18.59 56.16
C TYR A 26 -24.01 18.90 55.33
N ALA A 27 -24.75 19.95 55.70
CA ALA A 27 -25.96 20.35 54.98
C ALA A 27 -25.67 21.13 53.68
N VAL A 28 -24.54 21.85 53.62
CA VAL A 28 -24.20 22.72 52.48
C VAL A 28 -23.32 22.02 51.45
N TRP A 29 -22.49 21.05 51.85
CA TRP A 29 -21.67 20.27 50.93
C TRP A 29 -22.33 18.92 50.61
N GLN A 30 -23.39 18.97 49.82
CA GLN A 30 -23.83 17.80 49.05
C GLN A 30 -23.00 17.81 47.78
N GLY A 31 -22.15 16.80 47.58
CA GLY A 31 -21.40 16.66 46.31
C GLY A 31 -22.37 16.74 45.11
N PRO A 32 -21.92 17.22 43.94
CA PRO A 32 -22.81 17.43 42.80
C PRO A 32 -23.55 16.15 42.44
N THR A 33 -24.87 16.13 42.64
CA THR A 33 -25.76 14.99 42.34
C THR A 33 -26.31 15.04 40.92
N ALA A 34 -26.16 16.17 40.24
CA ALA A 34 -26.52 16.29 38.83
C ALA A 34 -25.46 15.59 37.97
N LEU A 35 -25.91 14.78 37.02
CA LEU A 35 -25.06 14.34 35.92
C LEU A 35 -24.47 15.58 35.24
N PRO A 36 -23.17 15.58 34.87
CA PRO A 36 -22.58 16.71 34.18
C PRO A 36 -23.41 17.05 32.94
N PRO A 37 -23.65 18.35 32.66
CA PRO A 37 -24.39 18.76 31.49
C PRO A 37 -23.60 18.31 30.26
N ASN A 38 -24.21 17.36 29.53
CA ASN A 38 -23.68 16.55 28.43
C ASN A 38 -23.02 15.21 28.85
N PRO A 39 -23.47 14.06 28.30
CA PRO A 39 -22.69 12.84 28.40
C PRO A 39 -21.31 13.11 27.79
N ASN A 40 -20.25 12.63 28.45
CA ASN A 40 -18.89 12.73 27.92
C ASN A 40 -18.87 12.09 26.52
N VAL A 41 -18.89 12.93 25.49
CA VAL A 41 -18.63 12.49 24.12
C VAL A 41 -17.17 12.02 24.11
N ALA A 42 -16.89 10.92 23.42
CA ALA A 42 -15.52 10.46 23.27
C ALA A 42 -14.64 11.63 22.82
N ALA A 43 -13.54 11.87 23.52
CA ALA A 43 -12.64 12.97 23.21
C ALA A 43 -12.27 12.89 21.72
N PRO A 44 -12.52 13.95 20.93
CA PRO A 44 -12.22 13.89 19.51
C PRO A 44 -10.72 13.67 19.31
N ILE A 45 -10.36 12.63 18.54
CA ILE A 45 -8.99 12.44 18.11
C ILE A 45 -8.70 13.48 17.03
N ASN A 46 -7.63 14.28 17.19
CA ASN A 46 -7.13 15.25 16.20
C ASN A 46 -8.04 16.44 15.81
N VAL A 47 -8.74 17.10 16.75
CA VAL A 47 -9.53 18.32 16.45
C VAL A 47 -8.77 19.64 16.63
N GLY A 48 -7.49 19.69 16.29
CA GLY A 48 -6.71 20.92 16.40
C GLY A 48 -5.73 21.12 15.24
N ASP A 49 -5.30 22.36 15.03
CA ASP A 49 -4.40 22.76 13.95
C ASP A 49 -2.93 22.37 14.19
N LEU A 50 -2.64 21.77 15.35
CA LEU A 50 -1.30 21.31 15.71
C LEU A 50 -1.09 19.86 15.28
N GLU A 51 0.08 19.60 14.72
CA GLU A 51 0.52 18.24 14.40
C GLU A 51 0.50 17.35 15.66
N GLN A 52 -0.07 16.15 15.52
CA GLN A 52 -0.12 15.18 16.60
C GLN A 52 0.69 13.94 16.25
N THR A 53 1.67 13.62 17.10
CA THR A 53 2.46 12.38 16.98
C THR A 53 2.05 11.43 18.09
N LYS A 54 1.76 10.17 17.74
CA LYS A 54 1.49 9.11 18.71
C LYS A 54 2.62 8.09 18.70
N ALA A 55 3.18 7.80 19.88
CA ALA A 55 4.21 6.76 20.02
C ALA A 55 3.68 5.32 19.84
N GLY A 56 2.35 5.14 19.88
CA GLY A 56 1.68 3.86 19.68
C GLY A 56 1.04 3.72 18.29
N LYS A 57 0.41 2.58 18.03
CA LYS A 57 -0.32 2.33 16.77
C LYS A 57 -1.62 3.14 16.72
N ILE A 58 -1.90 3.75 15.57
CA ILE A 58 -3.20 4.35 15.25
C ILE A 58 -4.01 3.29 14.49
N LYS A 59 -5.24 3.02 14.94
CA LYS A 59 -6.23 2.24 14.18
C LYS A 59 -7.29 3.22 13.68
N ALA A 60 -7.32 3.42 12.37
CA ALA A 60 -8.35 4.21 11.68
C ALA A 60 -9.13 3.28 10.75
N LEU A 61 -10.43 3.57 10.55
CA LEU A 61 -11.21 2.91 9.51
C LEU A 61 -10.73 3.34 8.12
N ASP A 62 -10.35 4.61 7.97
CA ASP A 62 -9.83 5.18 6.74
C ASP A 62 -9.11 6.53 7.00
N PHE A 63 -8.30 6.98 6.04
CA PHE A 63 -7.67 8.30 6.04
C PHE A 63 -8.14 9.07 4.80
N CYS A 64 -8.89 10.15 5.01
CA CYS A 64 -9.45 10.97 3.95
C CYS A 64 -8.93 12.41 4.04
N LEU A 65 -8.81 13.06 2.89
CA LEU A 65 -8.72 14.52 2.83
C LEU A 65 -10.05 15.14 3.28
N THR A 66 -10.01 16.42 3.68
CA THR A 66 -11.14 17.15 4.28
C THR A 66 -12.39 17.19 3.39
N ASP A 67 -12.21 17.06 2.08
CA ASP A 67 -13.29 17.04 1.09
C ASP A 67 -14.02 15.68 1.00
N GLY A 68 -13.55 14.65 1.71
CA GLY A 68 -14.11 13.29 1.70
C GLY A 68 -14.01 12.56 0.35
N SER A 69 -13.44 13.22 -0.66
CA SER A 69 -13.39 12.72 -2.04
C SER A 69 -12.18 11.84 -2.30
N ARG A 70 -11.15 11.96 -1.46
CA ARG A 70 -9.87 11.28 -1.60
C ARG A 70 -9.52 10.62 -0.28
N CYS A 71 -9.86 9.35 -0.20
CA CYS A 71 -9.52 8.50 0.93
C CYS A 71 -8.50 7.45 0.52
N LEU A 72 -7.71 6.96 1.48
CA LEU A 72 -6.80 5.84 1.24
C LEU A 72 -7.57 4.60 0.75
N SER A 73 -8.79 4.38 1.23
CA SER A 73 -9.68 3.33 0.71
C SER A 73 -10.01 3.48 -0.79
N VAL A 74 -10.05 4.71 -1.31
CA VAL A 74 -10.29 4.96 -2.74
C VAL A 74 -9.03 4.69 -3.57
N ALA A 75 -7.85 4.94 -2.99
CA ALA A 75 -6.57 4.54 -3.58
C ALA A 75 -6.36 3.01 -3.60
N THR A 76 -7.22 2.23 -2.93
CA THR A 76 -7.22 0.76 -2.96
C THR A 76 -8.26 0.16 -3.89
N ASN A 77 -8.94 0.96 -4.72
CA ASN A 77 -9.94 0.43 -5.67
C ASN A 77 -9.31 -0.28 -6.89
N GLY A 78 -7.99 -0.24 -7.05
CA GLY A 78 -7.24 -1.08 -7.98
C GLY A 78 -6.68 -2.32 -7.28
N PRO A 79 -6.46 -3.44 -8.00
CA PRO A 79 -5.83 -4.61 -7.41
C PRO A 79 -4.43 -4.25 -6.92
N ALA A 80 -4.12 -4.63 -5.67
CA ALA A 80 -2.84 -4.29 -5.06
C ALA A 80 -1.67 -4.80 -5.95
N PRO A 81 -0.63 -3.98 -6.19
CA PRO A 81 0.51 -4.38 -7.02
C PRO A 81 1.07 -5.73 -6.61
N LYS A 82 1.23 -6.64 -7.58
CA LYS A 82 1.82 -7.94 -7.31
C LYS A 82 3.31 -7.89 -7.51
N MET A 83 4.05 -8.24 -6.46
CA MET A 83 5.51 -8.25 -6.46
C MET A 83 6.01 -9.68 -6.44
N TYR A 84 6.89 -9.99 -7.39
CA TYR A 84 7.62 -11.24 -7.47
C TYR A 84 9.10 -10.98 -7.21
N ILE A 85 9.70 -11.74 -6.31
CA ILE A 85 11.14 -11.69 -6.02
C ILE A 85 11.75 -12.97 -6.56
N LEU A 86 12.67 -12.82 -7.50
CA LEU A 86 13.41 -13.91 -8.12
C LEU A 86 14.89 -13.76 -7.74
N ASN A 87 15.55 -14.90 -7.52
CA ASN A 87 16.96 -14.95 -7.18
C ASN A 87 17.30 -14.11 -5.94
N ASP A 88 16.62 -14.40 -4.82
CA ASP A 88 16.63 -13.61 -3.57
C ASP A 88 17.95 -13.73 -2.77
N GLY A 89 19.07 -13.37 -3.39
CA GLY A 89 20.37 -13.31 -2.74
C GLY A 89 21.18 -14.61 -2.75
N VAL A 90 20.68 -15.69 -3.35
CA VAL A 90 21.43 -16.94 -3.55
C VAL A 90 21.86 -17.02 -5.00
N GLN A 91 23.16 -16.86 -5.27
CA GLN A 91 23.64 -17.00 -6.65
C GLN A 91 23.45 -18.46 -7.05
N THR A 92 22.68 -18.70 -8.09
CA THR A 92 22.43 -20.05 -8.61
C THR A 92 23.34 -20.29 -9.80
N VAL A 93 23.50 -21.57 -10.19
CA VAL A 93 24.16 -21.93 -11.46
C VAL A 93 23.18 -21.95 -12.63
N ASN A 94 21.88 -21.81 -12.35
CA ASN A 94 20.79 -21.88 -13.29
C ASN A 94 19.92 -20.63 -13.15
N ASP A 95 19.26 -20.26 -14.23
CA ASP A 95 18.25 -19.20 -14.24
C ASP A 95 17.07 -19.57 -13.33
N VAL A 96 16.41 -18.54 -12.80
CA VAL A 96 15.26 -18.69 -11.89
C VAL A 96 14.01 -18.29 -12.64
N CYS A 97 13.00 -19.15 -12.58
CA CYS A 97 11.72 -18.92 -13.23
C CYS A 97 10.53 -19.10 -12.30
N ILE A 98 9.47 -18.33 -12.54
CA ILE A 98 8.16 -18.52 -11.94
C ILE A 98 7.18 -18.71 -13.09
N ASN A 99 6.54 -19.87 -13.12
CA ASN A 99 5.64 -20.29 -14.19
C ASN A 99 4.18 -19.94 -13.84
N ASP A 100 3.34 -19.86 -14.87
CA ASP A 100 1.88 -19.69 -14.75
C ASP A 100 1.46 -18.51 -13.86
N VAL A 101 2.21 -17.41 -13.93
CA VAL A 101 1.85 -16.17 -13.24
C VAL A 101 0.64 -15.56 -13.96
N ASP A 102 -0.51 -15.57 -13.29
CA ASP A 102 -1.71 -14.90 -13.76
C ASP A 102 -1.62 -13.40 -13.49
N ILE A 103 -1.66 -12.61 -14.56
CA ILE A 103 -1.61 -11.14 -14.57
C ILE A 103 -2.93 -10.49 -15.01
N ARG A 104 -4.00 -11.28 -15.17
CA ARG A 104 -5.28 -10.80 -15.74
C ARG A 104 -5.86 -9.64 -14.96
N ASP A 105 -5.81 -9.70 -13.63
CA ASP A 105 -6.33 -8.64 -12.76
C ASP A 105 -5.61 -7.29 -12.98
N TYR A 106 -4.40 -7.30 -13.54
CA TYR A 106 -3.59 -6.09 -13.74
C TYR A 106 -3.56 -5.63 -15.18
N CYS A 107 -3.48 -6.56 -16.13
CA CYS A 107 -3.22 -6.24 -17.53
C CYS A 107 -4.41 -6.55 -18.45
N GLY A 108 -5.47 -7.17 -17.93
CA GLY A 108 -6.61 -7.65 -18.71
C GLY A 108 -7.73 -6.66 -18.94
N ASP A 109 -7.53 -5.38 -18.63
CA ASP A 109 -8.44 -4.30 -18.94
C ASP A 109 -8.03 -3.55 -20.23
N GLU A 110 -8.76 -2.49 -20.58
CA GLU A 110 -8.49 -1.71 -21.80
C GLU A 110 -7.21 -0.87 -21.72
N ASN A 111 -6.67 -0.65 -20.52
CA ASN A 111 -5.56 0.28 -20.28
C ASN A 111 -4.21 -0.43 -20.21
N GLY A 112 -4.23 -1.76 -20.00
CA GLY A 112 -3.02 -2.56 -19.84
C GLY A 112 -2.39 -2.35 -18.47
N CYS A 113 -1.08 -2.59 -18.37
CA CYS A 113 -0.39 -2.54 -17.09
C CYS A 113 1.04 -2.04 -17.22
N THR A 114 1.61 -1.59 -16.11
CA THR A 114 3.03 -1.30 -16.01
C THR A 114 3.77 -2.47 -15.38
N VAL A 115 4.85 -2.89 -16.02
CA VAL A 115 5.79 -3.89 -15.52
C VAL A 115 7.09 -3.22 -15.14
N ARG A 116 7.43 -3.29 -13.86
CA ARG A 116 8.60 -2.63 -13.30
C ARG A 116 9.61 -3.63 -12.77
N PHE A 117 10.86 -3.47 -13.19
CA PHE A 117 11.98 -4.32 -12.83
C PHE A 117 12.94 -3.56 -11.92
N TYR A 118 13.25 -4.19 -10.78
CA TYR A 118 14.37 -3.81 -9.93
C TYR A 118 15.41 -4.90 -10.01
N MET A 119 16.55 -4.60 -10.62
CA MET A 119 17.61 -5.57 -10.83
C MET A 119 18.85 -5.15 -10.06
N ASN A 120 19.46 -6.10 -9.38
CA ASN A 120 20.78 -5.95 -8.79
C ASN A 120 21.70 -7.04 -9.35
N HIS A 121 22.79 -6.60 -10.01
CA HIS A 121 23.81 -7.50 -10.53
C HIS A 121 24.69 -8.00 -9.38
N LYS A 122 24.84 -9.31 -9.24
CA LYS A 122 25.65 -9.90 -8.16
C LYS A 122 27.02 -10.27 -8.71
N THR A 123 27.92 -9.31 -8.94
CA THR A 123 29.34 -9.63 -9.24
C THR A 123 30.30 -8.85 -8.38
N VAL A 124 31.46 -9.45 -8.14
CA VAL A 124 32.48 -8.97 -7.21
C VAL A 124 33.11 -7.62 -7.58
N THR A 125 32.83 -7.08 -8.76
CA THR A 125 33.57 -5.94 -9.33
C THR A 125 32.72 -4.72 -9.68
N ASN A 126 31.41 -4.84 -9.89
CA ASN A 126 30.51 -3.71 -10.16
C ASN A 126 29.07 -4.08 -9.77
N ASP A 127 28.68 -3.72 -8.55
CA ASP A 127 27.29 -3.76 -8.11
C ASP A 127 26.59 -2.49 -8.64
N GLU A 128 25.82 -2.62 -9.72
CA GLU A 128 24.93 -1.54 -10.18
C GLU A 128 23.48 -1.99 -10.07
N VAL A 129 22.72 -1.32 -9.20
CA VAL A 129 21.26 -1.46 -9.17
C VAL A 129 20.71 -0.71 -10.36
N ARG A 130 20.08 -1.42 -11.29
CA ARG A 130 19.44 -0.83 -12.46
C ARG A 130 17.94 -0.92 -12.32
N PHE A 131 17.32 0.25 -12.43
CA PHE A 131 15.88 0.38 -12.51
C PHE A 131 15.46 0.37 -13.98
N TYR A 132 14.47 -0.45 -14.31
CA TYR A 132 13.86 -0.45 -15.64
C TYR A 132 12.34 -0.50 -15.50
N GLU A 133 11.69 0.34 -16.28
CA GLU A 133 10.24 0.39 -16.37
C GLU A 133 9.82 0.11 -17.81
N SER A 134 8.83 -0.75 -17.96
CA SER A 134 8.17 -1.02 -19.23
C SER A 134 6.67 -0.89 -19.03
N ALA A 135 6.02 -0.03 -19.81
CA ALA A 135 4.57 -0.04 -19.90
C ALA A 135 4.16 -1.08 -20.93
N VAL A 136 3.17 -1.92 -20.62
CA VAL A 136 2.64 -2.96 -21.48
C VAL A 136 1.18 -2.65 -21.75
N TYR A 137 0.87 -2.32 -22.99
CA TYR A 137 -0.50 -2.08 -23.43
C TYR A 137 -0.99 -3.35 -24.10
N LEU A 138 -2.03 -3.94 -23.52
CA LEU A 138 -2.78 -5.02 -24.13
C LEU A 138 -4.02 -4.41 -24.77
N GLU A 139 -4.15 -4.57 -26.08
CA GLU A 139 -5.33 -4.20 -26.82
C GLU A 139 -6.39 -5.29 -26.62
N ASP A 140 -7.57 -4.89 -26.10
CA ASP A 140 -8.69 -5.81 -26.00
C ASP A 140 -9.04 -6.36 -27.41
N PRO A 141 -9.22 -7.68 -27.56
CA PRO A 141 -9.51 -8.30 -28.85
C PRO A 141 -10.74 -7.72 -29.58
N SER A 142 -11.66 -7.07 -28.88
CA SER A 142 -12.84 -6.40 -29.44
C SER A 142 -12.52 -5.10 -30.21
N PHE A 143 -11.36 -4.48 -29.96
CA PHE A 143 -10.84 -3.39 -30.79
C PHE A 143 -10.05 -3.89 -32.00
N SER A 144 -9.68 -5.18 -32.02
CA SER A 144 -9.02 -5.79 -33.16
C SER A 144 -10.00 -5.97 -34.32
N SER A 145 -9.67 -5.35 -35.46
CA SER A 145 -10.40 -5.53 -36.73
C SER A 145 -10.36 -6.97 -37.30
N ARG A 146 -9.75 -7.92 -36.60
CA ARG A 146 -9.44 -9.27 -37.09
C ARG A 146 -10.38 -10.38 -36.60
N ASN A 147 -11.42 -10.09 -35.80
CA ASN A 147 -12.35 -11.09 -35.24
C ASN A 147 -11.61 -12.32 -34.64
N SER A 148 -10.53 -12.06 -33.90
CA SER A 148 -9.66 -13.08 -33.31
C SER A 148 -9.77 -13.03 -31.79
N ALA A 149 -9.63 -14.17 -31.13
CA ALA A 149 -9.55 -14.25 -29.65
C ALA A 149 -8.15 -13.87 -29.10
N THR A 150 -7.21 -13.55 -29.99
CA THR A 150 -5.84 -13.17 -29.65
C THR A 150 -5.77 -11.76 -29.07
N VAL A 151 -4.92 -11.58 -28.06
CA VAL A 151 -4.67 -10.27 -27.44
C VAL A 151 -3.43 -9.68 -28.09
N TYR A 152 -3.60 -8.56 -28.79
CA TYR A 152 -2.48 -7.82 -29.36
C TYR A 152 -1.86 -6.95 -28.28
N GLY A 153 -0.54 -6.85 -28.24
CA GLY A 153 0.11 -6.02 -27.25
C GLY A 153 1.36 -5.33 -27.75
N ASN A 154 1.70 -4.23 -27.10
CA ASN A 154 2.94 -3.53 -27.30
C ASN A 154 3.58 -3.20 -25.96
N SER A 155 4.85 -3.54 -25.80
CA SER A 155 5.67 -3.03 -24.70
C SER A 155 6.40 -1.76 -25.12
N MET A 156 6.22 -0.70 -24.36
CA MET A 156 7.00 0.53 -24.46
C MET A 156 8.14 0.47 -23.43
N GLY A 157 9.38 0.59 -23.90
CA GLY A 157 10.57 0.49 -23.05
C GLY A 157 11.81 1.11 -23.69
N TYR A 158 12.84 1.42 -22.88
CA TYR A 158 14.00 2.23 -23.29
C TYR A 158 14.98 1.50 -24.23
N ASP A 159 14.98 0.16 -24.27
CA ASP A 159 15.98 -0.62 -25.02
C ASP A 159 15.40 -1.46 -26.18
N VAL A 160 14.13 -1.89 -26.13
CA VAL A 160 13.44 -2.63 -27.21
C VAL A 160 11.94 -2.62 -26.92
N GLY A 161 11.14 -2.10 -27.85
CA GLY A 161 9.69 -2.27 -27.81
C GLY A 161 9.30 -3.54 -28.54
N TYR A 162 8.59 -4.45 -27.88
CA TYR A 162 8.08 -5.68 -28.50
C TYR A 162 6.62 -5.48 -28.86
N THR A 163 6.28 -5.76 -30.11
CA THR A 163 4.89 -6.06 -30.48
C THR A 163 4.73 -7.56 -30.38
N PHE A 164 3.69 -8.02 -29.71
CA PHE A 164 3.44 -9.43 -29.48
C PHE A 164 1.94 -9.73 -29.62
N VAL A 165 1.63 -11.01 -29.82
CA VAL A 165 0.26 -11.49 -29.96
C VAL A 165 0.08 -12.68 -29.02
N LEU A 166 -0.62 -12.48 -27.91
CA LEU A 166 -0.83 -13.54 -26.92
C LEU A 166 -2.02 -14.41 -27.33
N SER A 167 -2.03 -15.67 -26.90
CA SER A 167 -3.08 -16.65 -27.29
C SER A 167 -3.14 -16.98 -28.76
N ASP A 168 -2.04 -16.79 -29.48
CA ASP A 168 -1.87 -17.32 -30.82
C ASP A 168 -1.12 -18.67 -30.78
N THR A 169 -0.53 -19.10 -31.90
CA THR A 169 0.25 -20.34 -31.97
C THR A 169 1.76 -20.13 -31.77
N ASN A 170 2.17 -18.89 -31.53
CA ASN A 170 3.56 -18.48 -31.44
C ASN A 170 3.98 -18.31 -29.98
N GLN A 171 5.30 -18.25 -29.78
CA GLN A 171 5.92 -18.00 -28.50
C GLN A 171 6.38 -16.56 -28.48
N GLU A 172 5.85 -15.76 -27.56
CA GLU A 172 6.03 -14.33 -27.56
C GLU A 172 6.77 -13.82 -26.32
N VAL A 173 7.61 -12.82 -26.55
CA VAL A 173 8.29 -12.06 -25.50
C VAL A 173 7.47 -10.81 -25.22
N VAL A 174 6.88 -10.74 -24.02
CA VAL A 174 6.09 -9.57 -23.60
C VAL A 174 7.02 -8.39 -23.33
N THR A 175 8.07 -8.60 -22.54
CA THR A 175 9.13 -7.61 -22.29
C THR A 175 10.41 -8.28 -21.80
N ALA A 176 11.57 -7.74 -22.18
CA ALA A 176 12.89 -8.29 -21.84
C ALA A 176 13.96 -7.19 -21.69
N PRO A 177 14.10 -6.57 -20.51
CA PRO A 177 15.17 -5.60 -20.28
C PRO A 177 16.58 -6.20 -20.46
N ARG A 178 17.49 -5.36 -20.99
CA ARG A 178 18.95 -5.57 -21.03
C ARG A 178 19.36 -7.00 -21.44
N ASN A 179 19.28 -7.31 -22.74
CA ASN A 179 19.65 -8.61 -23.32
C ASN A 179 18.98 -9.82 -22.59
N SER A 180 17.74 -9.64 -22.14
CA SER A 180 16.95 -10.68 -21.47
C SER A 180 17.55 -11.20 -20.16
N TRP A 181 18.25 -10.33 -19.41
CA TRP A 181 18.66 -10.62 -18.03
C TRP A 181 17.45 -10.93 -17.13
N ALA A 182 16.33 -10.29 -17.41
CA ALA A 182 15.03 -10.70 -16.92
C ALA A 182 14.02 -10.58 -18.06
N SER A 183 12.93 -11.36 -17.99
CA SER A 183 11.89 -11.32 -19.03
C SER A 183 10.53 -11.78 -18.50
N VAL A 184 9.49 -11.30 -19.17
CA VAL A 184 8.12 -11.81 -19.12
C VAL A 184 7.81 -12.45 -20.46
N LEU A 185 7.36 -13.70 -20.42
CA LEU A 185 7.16 -14.57 -21.59
C LEU A 185 5.78 -15.21 -21.50
N ASP A 186 5.12 -15.52 -22.61
CA ASP A 186 3.85 -16.26 -22.61
C ASP A 186 4.01 -17.76 -22.85
N TYR A 187 5.26 -18.24 -22.86
CA TYR A 187 5.61 -19.60 -23.23
C TYR A 187 6.60 -20.26 -22.28
N ALA A 188 6.68 -21.59 -22.38
CA ALA A 188 7.68 -22.40 -21.69
C ALA A 188 9.09 -22.17 -22.25
N ASN A 189 10.01 -21.72 -21.40
CA ASN A 189 11.36 -21.34 -21.83
C ASN A 189 12.39 -22.45 -21.51
N SER A 190 13.32 -22.71 -22.42
CA SER A 190 14.40 -23.67 -22.22
C SER A 190 15.34 -23.32 -21.05
N ARG A 191 15.52 -22.02 -20.76
CA ARG A 191 16.20 -21.51 -19.56
C ARG A 191 15.49 -21.89 -18.27
N CYS A 192 14.17 -22.11 -18.36
CA CYS A 192 13.31 -22.61 -17.29
C CYS A 192 13.12 -24.14 -17.35
N GLY A 193 14.08 -24.87 -17.94
CA GLY A 193 14.00 -26.32 -18.09
C GLY A 193 12.89 -26.80 -19.03
N GLY A 194 12.39 -25.94 -19.91
CA GLY A 194 11.27 -26.25 -20.80
C GLY A 194 9.90 -26.21 -20.12
N THR A 195 9.81 -25.56 -18.95
CA THR A 195 8.55 -25.34 -18.23
C THR A 195 8.12 -23.87 -18.33
N GLY A 196 6.83 -23.59 -18.19
CA GLY A 196 6.31 -22.24 -18.20
C GLY A 196 4.85 -22.13 -18.60
N ALA A 197 4.42 -20.90 -18.83
CA ALA A 197 3.09 -20.59 -19.31
C ALA A 197 2.79 -21.32 -20.63
N THR A 198 1.53 -21.68 -20.79
CA THR A 198 1.03 -22.18 -22.06
C THR A 198 0.54 -20.98 -22.87
N TYR A 199 1.05 -20.83 -24.09
CA TYR A 199 0.75 -19.70 -24.98
C TYR A 199 -0.73 -19.55 -25.35
N ASN A 200 -1.63 -20.43 -24.86
CA ASN A 200 -3.07 -20.42 -25.11
C ASN A 200 -3.89 -19.56 -24.11
N ASP A 201 -3.31 -19.09 -22.99
CA ASP A 201 -3.97 -18.15 -22.06
C ASP A 201 -3.21 -16.82 -22.09
N PRO A 202 -3.84 -15.72 -22.53
CA PRO A 202 -3.10 -14.49 -22.85
C PRO A 202 -2.64 -13.75 -21.60
N TYR A 203 -3.09 -14.17 -20.42
CA TYR A 203 -2.74 -13.53 -19.16
C TYR A 203 -1.91 -14.42 -18.25
N LYS A 204 -1.46 -15.58 -18.73
CA LYS A 204 -0.49 -16.41 -18.02
C LYS A 204 0.89 -16.18 -18.58
N VAL A 205 1.81 -15.81 -17.70
CA VAL A 205 3.19 -15.53 -18.08
C VAL A 205 4.18 -16.34 -17.26
N THR A 206 5.33 -16.60 -17.87
CA THR A 206 6.54 -17.04 -17.19
C THR A 206 7.43 -15.84 -16.93
N LEU A 207 7.79 -15.69 -15.66
CA LEU A 207 8.82 -14.75 -15.21
C LEU A 207 10.16 -15.46 -15.23
N HIS A 208 11.18 -14.82 -15.77
CA HIS A 208 12.52 -15.37 -15.84
C HIS A 208 13.54 -14.31 -15.37
N THR A 209 14.57 -14.76 -14.66
CA THR A 209 15.78 -13.98 -14.37
C THR A 209 17.02 -14.84 -14.50
N ASP A 210 18.09 -14.23 -14.99
CA ASP A 210 19.41 -14.84 -15.05
C ASP A 210 19.95 -15.15 -13.64
N SER A 211 20.69 -16.24 -13.56
CA SER A 211 21.41 -16.74 -12.38
C SER A 211 22.25 -15.71 -11.59
N PHE A 212 22.76 -14.66 -12.24
CA PHE A 212 23.59 -13.62 -11.60
C PHE A 212 22.83 -12.35 -11.20
N ILE A 213 21.52 -12.28 -11.50
CA ILE A 213 20.72 -11.08 -11.30
C ILE A 213 19.66 -11.34 -10.25
N ARG A 214 19.68 -10.57 -9.16
CA ARG A 214 18.54 -10.50 -8.23
C ARG A 214 17.51 -9.57 -8.83
N THR A 215 16.31 -10.11 -9.08
CA THR A 215 15.26 -9.37 -9.78
C THR A 215 14.01 -9.32 -8.94
N LYS A 216 13.42 -8.14 -8.86
CA LYS A 216 12.05 -7.95 -8.40
C LYS A 216 11.21 -7.42 -9.55
N ILE A 217 10.13 -8.10 -9.86
CA ILE A 217 9.18 -7.75 -10.92
C ILE A 217 7.88 -7.34 -10.25
N VAL A 218 7.34 -6.19 -10.64
CA VAL A 218 6.08 -5.68 -10.12
C VAL A 218 5.13 -5.44 -11.29
N PHE A 219 3.94 -6.03 -11.20
CA PHE A 219 2.81 -5.74 -12.08
C PHE A 219 1.85 -4.83 -11.32
N TYR A 220 1.43 -3.75 -11.97
CA TYR A 220 0.38 -2.89 -11.45
C TYR A 220 -0.37 -2.23 -12.60
N ASP A 221 -1.64 -2.01 -12.35
CA ASP A 221 -2.51 -1.20 -13.18
C ASP A 221 -2.57 0.20 -12.57
N ASP A 222 -2.24 1.22 -13.36
CA ASP A 222 -2.35 2.63 -12.96
C ASP A 222 -3.79 3.16 -13.08
N GLY A 223 -4.72 2.33 -13.60
CA GLY A 223 -6.17 2.43 -13.54
C GLY A 223 -6.71 3.84 -13.71
N VAL A 224 -6.94 4.28 -14.95
CA VAL A 224 -7.90 5.31 -15.42
C VAL A 224 -8.05 6.65 -14.63
N ASN A 225 -7.22 6.96 -13.64
CA ASN A 225 -7.26 8.25 -12.92
C ASN A 225 -5.89 8.84 -12.61
N ASN A 226 -4.80 8.10 -12.83
CA ASN A 226 -3.48 8.68 -12.78
C ASN A 226 -3.11 9.22 -14.15
N VAL A 227 -3.29 10.53 -14.31
CA VAL A 227 -2.47 11.32 -15.23
C VAL A 227 -1.03 10.81 -15.08
N PRO A 228 -0.31 10.45 -16.18
CA PRO A 228 1.07 10.03 -16.08
C PRO A 228 1.79 11.04 -15.19
N PRO A 229 2.68 10.62 -14.25
CA PRO A 229 3.37 11.57 -13.40
C PRO A 229 3.91 12.66 -14.30
N VAL A 230 3.45 13.89 -14.09
CA VAL A 230 3.96 15.05 -14.82
C VAL A 230 5.46 14.97 -14.58
N VAL A 231 6.19 14.52 -15.60
CA VAL A 231 7.64 14.62 -15.63
C VAL A 231 7.83 16.09 -15.45
N ALA A 232 8.29 16.49 -14.25
CA ALA A 232 8.50 17.88 -13.92
C ALA A 232 9.34 18.43 -15.05
N GLY A 233 8.68 19.18 -15.93
CA GLY A 233 9.31 19.78 -17.07
C GLY A 233 10.49 20.51 -16.50
N ARG A 234 11.68 20.15 -16.96
CA ARG A 234 12.88 20.92 -16.70
C ARG A 234 12.51 22.33 -17.13
N ASN A 235 12.25 23.21 -16.15
CA ASN A 235 12.13 24.64 -16.42
C ASN A 235 13.50 25.03 -16.94
N SER A 236 13.63 25.01 -18.26
CA SER A 236 14.74 25.65 -18.94
C SER A 236 14.65 27.15 -18.60
N PRO A 237 15.78 27.80 -18.29
CA PRO A 237 15.82 29.22 -17.96
C PRO A 237 15.28 30.10 -19.10
#